data_AF-D0KNI1-F1
#
_entry.id   AF-D0KNI1-F1
#
_cell.length_a   1.000
_cell.length_b   1.000
_cell.length_c   1.000
_cell.angle_alpha   90.00
_cell.angle_beta   90.00
_cell.angle_gamma   90.00
#
_symmetry.space_group_name_H-M   'P 1'
#
loop_
_entity.id
_entity.type
_entity.pdbx_description
1 polymer ?
#
loop_
_entity_poly.entity_id
_entity_poly.type
_entity_poly.pdbx_seq_one_letter_code
_entity_poly.pdbx_strand_id
1 'polypeptide(L)'
;MNTKDNELDDLFVSKDPHSLKIFLNSFDSIEDIIKWSRNRPRAPINIHIIEGDPRIVVVVPTSDIFGNYARTIKKIFEGLSIIFIQSKGKYFNFAYSVNIGLREALKMDPEWIIVSNDDMIMIDKSDVLINELNRAREIGAEVVFTPQSDYHSIPVYVCKLRSFILIGLYSNIKYHKPKIDDILYMRHIRRKLKIKYDIVGDIGRKNIERKMKLICNRLYKIINGGSFMIFSKNFVKKFGPELLDETYINTYDDVDLYFRIFYEINPRITIINYRIGDIIRGSLDRNPIISLKRDIIALAYFNYKFQNYLK
;
A
#
# COMPACT_ATOMS: atom_id res chain seq x y z
N MET A 1 5.54 1.12 -27.77
CA MET A 1 4.44 0.61 -26.92
C MET A 1 3.37 0.07 -27.85
N ASN A 2 2.92 -1.17 -27.67
CA ASN A 2 1.96 -1.79 -28.60
C ASN A 2 0.57 -1.15 -28.43
N THR A 3 -0.22 -1.02 -29.49
CA THR A 3 -1.56 -0.39 -29.45
C THR A 3 -2.48 -1.03 -28.43
N LYS A 4 -2.36 -2.36 -28.24
CA LYS A 4 -3.08 -3.14 -27.24
C LYS A 4 -2.77 -2.73 -25.79
N ASP A 5 -1.53 -2.36 -25.47
CA ASP A 5 -1.15 -1.99 -24.10
C ASP A 5 -1.73 -0.61 -23.72
N ASN A 6 -1.77 0.32 -24.68
CA ASN A 6 -2.39 1.64 -24.49
C ASN A 6 -3.90 1.51 -24.21
N GLU A 7 -4.59 0.63 -24.94
CA GLU A 7 -6.01 0.36 -24.75
C GLU A 7 -6.29 -0.24 -23.35
N LEU A 8 -5.43 -1.14 -22.87
CA LEU A 8 -5.54 -1.71 -21.52
C LEU A 8 -5.35 -0.67 -20.43
N ASP A 9 -4.39 0.25 -20.58
CA ASP A 9 -4.17 1.33 -19.63
C ASP A 9 -5.37 2.29 -19.55
N ASP A 10 -6.00 2.59 -20.68
CA ASP A 10 -7.19 3.44 -20.72
C ASP A 10 -8.41 2.73 -20.12
N LEU A 11 -8.57 1.44 -20.41
CA LEU A 11 -9.57 0.60 -19.74
C LEU A 11 -9.33 0.53 -18.23
N PHE A 12 -8.07 0.45 -17.77
CA PHE A 12 -7.75 0.37 -16.35
C PHE A 12 -8.20 1.61 -15.57
N VAL A 13 -7.95 2.80 -16.10
CA VAL A 13 -8.34 4.08 -15.45
C VAL A 13 -9.75 4.56 -15.80
N SER A 14 -10.47 3.86 -16.68
CA SER A 14 -11.84 4.19 -17.01
C SER A 14 -12.79 4.04 -15.81
N LYS A 15 -13.68 5.02 -15.66
CA LYS A 15 -14.73 5.07 -14.64
C LYS A 15 -16.02 4.37 -15.07
N ASP A 16 -16.11 3.99 -16.33
CA ASP A 16 -17.27 3.30 -16.91
C ASP A 16 -17.37 1.87 -16.37
N PRO A 17 -18.50 1.45 -15.76
CA PRO A 17 -18.70 0.08 -15.31
C PRO A 17 -18.50 -0.99 -16.40
N HIS A 18 -18.80 -0.71 -17.66
CA HIS A 18 -18.62 -1.70 -18.75
C HIS A 18 -17.14 -2.04 -18.99
N SER A 19 -16.25 -1.06 -18.79
CA SER A 19 -14.82 -1.26 -18.91
C SER A 19 -14.24 -2.29 -17.92
N LEU A 20 -14.91 -2.57 -16.80
CA LEU A 20 -14.46 -3.60 -15.84
C LEU A 20 -14.42 -4.99 -16.47
N LYS A 21 -15.48 -5.38 -17.17
CA LYS A 21 -15.57 -6.71 -17.78
C LYS A 21 -14.60 -6.82 -18.96
N ILE A 22 -14.53 -5.78 -19.79
CA ILE A 22 -13.59 -5.72 -20.93
C ILE A 22 -12.15 -5.85 -20.43
N PHE A 23 -11.75 -5.02 -19.45
CA PHE A 23 -10.41 -5.04 -18.87
C PHE A 23 -10.02 -6.42 -18.31
N LEU A 24 -10.87 -7.02 -17.47
CA LEU A 24 -10.55 -8.30 -16.83
C LEU A 24 -10.56 -9.47 -17.82
N ASN A 25 -11.36 -9.39 -18.89
CA ASN A 25 -11.39 -10.42 -19.93
C ASN A 25 -10.17 -10.38 -20.84
N SER A 26 -9.46 -9.24 -20.93
CA SER A 26 -8.25 -9.08 -21.74
C SER A 26 -7.02 -9.87 -21.24
N PHE A 27 -7.08 -10.41 -20.01
CA PHE A 27 -6.03 -11.25 -19.44
C PHE A 27 -6.46 -12.70 -19.44
N ASP A 28 -5.70 -13.61 -20.05
CA ASP A 28 -6.02 -15.05 -20.04
C ASP A 28 -5.52 -15.73 -18.76
N SER A 29 -4.47 -15.18 -18.17
CA SER A 29 -3.76 -15.73 -17.03
C SER A 29 -3.29 -14.65 -16.04
N ILE A 30 -2.77 -15.09 -14.89
CA ILE A 30 -2.13 -14.16 -13.93
C ILE A 30 -0.77 -13.68 -14.47
N GLU A 31 -0.10 -14.50 -15.26
CA GLU A 31 1.15 -14.14 -15.93
C GLU A 31 0.95 -12.96 -16.90
N ASP A 32 -0.20 -12.87 -17.57
CA ASP A 32 -0.53 -11.71 -18.43
C ASP A 32 -0.70 -10.43 -17.61
N ILE A 33 -1.35 -10.51 -16.45
CA ILE A 33 -1.50 -9.37 -15.52
C ILE A 33 -0.11 -8.92 -15.04
N ILE A 34 0.75 -9.85 -14.63
CA ILE A 34 2.12 -9.53 -14.17
C ILE A 34 2.91 -8.86 -15.30
N LYS A 35 2.87 -9.43 -16.51
CA LYS A 35 3.56 -8.89 -17.68
C LYS A 35 3.06 -7.49 -18.01
N TRP A 36 1.75 -7.28 -18.05
CA TRP A 36 1.17 -5.97 -18.29
C TRP A 36 1.58 -4.98 -17.21
N SER A 37 1.37 -5.30 -15.93
CA SER A 37 1.71 -4.42 -14.80
C SER A 37 3.17 -3.99 -14.79
N ARG A 38 4.12 -4.91 -15.07
CA ARG A 38 5.55 -4.61 -15.12
C ARG A 38 5.96 -3.74 -16.31
N ASN A 39 5.24 -3.86 -17.42
CA ASN A 39 5.52 -3.11 -18.65
C ASN A 39 4.79 -1.76 -18.72
N ARG A 40 3.98 -1.42 -17.70
CA ARG A 40 3.31 -0.11 -17.65
C ARG A 40 4.34 1.01 -17.66
N PRO A 41 4.08 2.10 -18.39
CA PRO A 41 4.90 3.31 -18.28
C PRO A 41 4.97 3.79 -16.83
N ARG A 42 6.07 4.45 -16.50
CA ARG A 42 6.28 5.09 -15.20
C ARG A 42 5.90 6.56 -15.32
N ALA A 43 5.18 7.09 -14.33
CA ALA A 43 4.95 8.52 -14.26
C ALA A 43 6.30 9.27 -14.09
N PRO A 44 6.44 10.47 -14.66
CA PRO A 44 7.57 11.34 -14.37
C PRO A 44 7.69 11.61 -12.87
N ILE A 45 8.93 11.80 -12.41
CA ILE A 45 9.27 12.04 -11.01
C ILE A 45 10.09 13.32 -10.90
N ASN A 46 9.69 14.20 -9.99
CA ASN A 46 10.52 15.30 -9.53
C ASN A 46 10.81 15.09 -8.04
N ILE A 47 12.09 15.18 -7.68
CA ILE A 47 12.55 14.98 -6.31
C ILE A 47 12.81 16.35 -5.70
N HIS A 48 12.23 16.61 -4.52
CA HIS A 48 12.44 17.85 -3.78
C HIS A 48 12.91 17.52 -2.37
N ILE A 49 14.08 18.01 -1.99
CA ILE A 49 14.69 17.75 -0.68
C ILE A 49 14.56 19.02 0.16
N ILE A 50 14.08 18.87 1.38
CA ILE A 50 14.11 19.87 2.44
C ILE A 50 15.11 19.36 3.47
N GLU A 51 16.18 20.12 3.69
CA GLU A 51 17.19 19.79 4.67
C GLU A 51 16.69 20.09 6.09
N GLY A 52 16.99 19.19 7.03
CA GLY A 52 16.70 19.30 8.44
C GLY A 52 17.63 18.37 9.23
N ASP A 53 17.17 17.79 10.33
CA ASP A 53 17.93 16.77 11.05
C ASP A 53 18.28 15.60 10.08
N PRO A 54 19.56 15.32 9.82
CA PRO A 54 19.96 14.28 8.87
C PRO A 54 19.80 12.86 9.43
N ARG A 55 19.59 12.71 10.74
CA ARG A 55 19.44 11.38 11.36
C ARG A 55 18.10 10.74 11.04
N ILE A 56 17.09 11.54 10.70
CA ILE A 56 15.75 11.06 10.37
C ILE A 56 15.33 11.69 9.05
N VAL A 57 15.10 10.83 8.04
CA VAL A 57 14.65 11.25 6.73
C VAL A 57 13.22 10.79 6.49
N VAL A 58 12.34 11.71 6.13
CA VAL A 58 10.94 11.42 5.79
C VAL A 58 10.76 11.43 4.28
N VAL A 59 10.47 10.27 3.70
CA VAL A 59 10.11 10.08 2.28
C VAL A 59 8.61 10.24 2.11
N VAL A 60 8.20 11.18 1.26
CA VAL A 60 6.80 11.54 1.06
C VAL A 60 6.44 11.58 -0.42
N PRO A 61 5.79 10.54 -0.96
CA PRO A 61 5.15 10.60 -2.27
C PRO A 61 4.03 11.64 -2.25
N THR A 62 4.00 12.54 -3.24
CA THR A 62 2.94 13.55 -3.35
C THR A 62 2.61 13.87 -4.81
N SER A 63 1.39 14.32 -5.08
CA SER A 63 1.01 14.81 -6.41
C SER A 63 1.36 16.29 -6.64
N ASP A 64 1.47 17.05 -5.56
CA ASP A 64 1.69 18.50 -5.58
C ASP A 64 2.46 18.98 -4.34
N ILE A 65 3.73 19.35 -4.56
CA ILE A 65 4.64 19.85 -3.52
C ILE A 65 4.22 21.22 -2.94
N PHE A 66 3.38 21.96 -3.67
CA PHE A 66 2.82 23.24 -3.24
C PHE A 66 1.38 23.09 -2.69
N GLY A 67 0.82 21.89 -2.78
CA GLY A 67 -0.53 21.57 -2.34
C GLY A 67 -0.71 21.60 -0.82
N ASN A 68 -1.96 21.53 -0.38
CA ASN A 68 -2.31 21.55 1.04
C ASN A 68 -1.67 20.40 1.82
N TYR A 69 -1.67 19.19 1.25
CA TYR A 69 -1.09 18.00 1.86
C TYR A 69 0.41 18.15 2.10
N ALA A 70 1.18 18.53 1.07
CA ALA A 70 2.61 18.79 1.23
C ALA A 70 2.91 19.90 2.26
N ARG A 71 2.09 20.97 2.31
CA ARG A 71 2.22 22.02 3.34
C ARG A 71 1.96 21.50 4.76
N THR A 72 0.97 20.61 4.93
CA THR A 72 0.68 19.98 6.22
C THR A 72 1.83 19.06 6.64
N ILE A 73 2.38 18.26 5.73
CA ILE A 73 3.55 17.41 5.99
C ILE A 73 4.76 18.21 6.47
N LYS A 74 5.06 19.35 5.84
CA LYS A 74 6.16 20.24 6.27
C LYS A 74 5.98 20.72 7.72
N LYS A 75 4.75 20.89 8.19
CA LYS A 75 4.45 21.25 9.59
C LYS A 75 4.53 20.05 10.53
N ILE A 76 4.06 18.88 10.10
CA ILE A 76 4.12 17.64 10.91
C ILE A 76 5.57 17.27 11.23
N PHE A 77 6.43 17.32 10.21
CA PHE A 77 7.84 16.94 10.31
C PHE A 77 8.77 18.14 10.33
N GLU A 78 8.31 19.26 10.91
CA GLU A 78 9.13 20.46 11.06
C GLU A 78 10.45 20.12 11.77
N GLY A 79 11.56 20.60 11.19
CA GLY A 79 12.92 20.34 11.67
C GLY A 79 13.56 19.03 11.21
N LEU A 80 12.81 18.13 10.56
CA LEU A 80 13.36 16.89 9.98
C LEU A 80 13.71 17.05 8.51
N SER A 81 14.63 16.22 8.02
CA SER A 81 14.88 16.13 6.58
C SER A 81 13.69 15.47 5.88
N ILE A 82 13.20 16.08 4.79
CA ILE A 82 12.05 15.58 4.03
C ILE A 82 12.43 15.44 2.56
N ILE A 83 12.19 14.27 1.99
CA ILE A 83 12.32 13.98 0.55
C ILE A 83 10.92 13.82 -0.02
N PHE A 84 10.44 14.85 -0.71
CA PHE A 84 9.21 14.76 -1.47
C PHE A 84 9.47 14.15 -2.84
N ILE A 85 8.69 13.11 -3.17
CA ILE A 85 8.71 12.46 -4.47
C ILE A 85 7.43 12.87 -5.20
N GLN A 86 7.55 13.91 -6.03
CA GLN A 86 6.41 14.45 -6.75
C GLN A 86 6.11 13.63 -8.00
N SER A 87 4.91 13.03 -8.05
CA SER A 87 4.44 12.23 -9.18
C SER A 87 2.92 12.24 -9.31
N LYS A 88 2.39 12.20 -10.54
CA LYS A 88 0.94 12.25 -10.80
C LYS A 88 0.55 11.59 -12.11
N GLY A 89 -0.77 11.43 -12.30
CA GLY A 89 -1.37 10.94 -13.54
C GLY A 89 -1.67 9.44 -13.53
N LYS A 90 -2.14 8.91 -14.67
CA LYS A 90 -2.61 7.52 -14.79
C LYS A 90 -1.53 6.45 -14.55
N TYR A 91 -0.28 6.84 -14.68
CA TYR A 91 0.90 6.00 -14.45
C TYR A 91 1.54 6.21 -13.07
N PHE A 92 0.89 6.97 -12.18
CA PHE A 92 1.34 7.10 -10.80
C PHE A 92 1.43 5.71 -10.15
N ASN A 93 2.56 5.43 -9.50
CA ASN A 93 2.80 4.22 -8.75
C ASN A 93 3.50 4.58 -7.43
N PHE A 94 2.84 4.27 -6.32
CA PHE A 94 3.31 4.55 -4.96
C PHE A 94 4.60 3.80 -4.67
N ALA A 95 4.66 2.49 -4.90
CA ALA A 95 5.85 1.67 -4.69
C ALA A 95 7.06 2.22 -5.45
N TYR A 96 6.89 2.60 -6.72
CA TYR A 96 7.95 3.23 -7.52
C TYR A 96 8.43 4.55 -6.92
N SER A 97 7.49 5.40 -6.48
CA SER A 97 7.80 6.70 -5.86
C SER A 97 8.55 6.51 -4.54
N VAL A 98 8.09 5.59 -3.70
CA VAL A 98 8.74 5.27 -2.42
C VAL A 98 10.13 4.69 -2.65
N ASN A 99 10.31 3.72 -3.55
CA ASN A 99 11.62 3.14 -3.83
C ASN A 99 12.64 4.19 -4.32
N ILE A 100 12.21 5.16 -5.12
CA ILE A 100 13.06 6.32 -5.46
C ILE A 100 13.43 7.13 -4.22
N GLY A 101 12.45 7.45 -3.38
CA GLY A 101 12.71 8.20 -2.15
C GLY A 101 13.62 7.44 -1.17
N LEU A 102 13.50 6.12 -1.06
CA LEU A 102 14.40 5.28 -0.28
C LEU A 102 15.84 5.34 -0.81
N ARG A 103 16.04 5.33 -2.14
CA ARG A 103 17.37 5.52 -2.74
C ARG A 103 17.99 6.86 -2.36
N GLU A 104 17.23 7.94 -2.46
CA GLU A 104 17.72 9.26 -2.08
C GLU A 104 17.97 9.37 -0.57
N ALA A 105 17.08 8.80 0.25
CA ALA A 105 17.24 8.78 1.70
C ALA A 105 18.53 8.05 2.11
N LEU A 106 18.85 6.91 1.49
CA LEU A 106 20.08 6.17 1.80
C LEU A 106 21.36 6.96 1.49
N LYS A 107 21.35 7.91 0.55
CA LYS A 107 22.50 8.79 0.26
C LYS A 107 22.78 9.78 1.40
N MET A 108 21.77 10.12 2.18
CA MET A 108 21.89 10.99 3.36
C MET A 108 22.40 10.25 4.60
N ASP A 109 22.57 8.93 4.50
CA ASP A 109 23.02 8.02 5.56
C ASP A 109 22.29 8.16 6.92
N PRO A 110 20.94 8.24 6.96
CA PRO A 110 20.19 8.49 8.19
C PRO A 110 20.28 7.34 9.19
N GLU A 111 19.79 7.54 10.40
CA GLU A 111 19.52 6.44 11.33
C GLU A 111 18.17 5.80 11.03
N TRP A 112 17.17 6.63 10.77
CA TRP A 112 15.79 6.24 10.50
C TRP A 112 15.29 6.80 9.17
N ILE A 113 14.55 5.97 8.44
CA ILE A 113 13.83 6.34 7.23
C ILE A 113 12.35 6.13 7.49
N ILE A 114 11.57 7.18 7.31
CA ILE A 114 10.13 7.18 7.46
C ILE A 114 9.52 7.28 6.08
N VAL A 115 8.57 6.43 5.74
CA VAL A 115 7.72 6.60 4.56
C VAL A 115 6.35 7.05 5.05
N SER A 116 5.94 8.24 4.64
CA SER A 116 4.66 8.83 5.00
C SER A 116 3.86 9.16 3.75
N ASN A 117 2.56 8.88 3.77
CA ASN A 117 1.66 9.50 2.81
C ASN A 117 1.64 11.03 2.99
N ASP A 118 1.14 11.76 2.00
CA ASP A 118 0.99 13.21 2.08
C ASP A 118 -0.30 13.66 2.81
N ASP A 119 -1.30 12.79 2.92
CA ASP A 119 -2.62 13.05 3.50
C ASP A 119 -2.72 12.76 5.01
N MET A 120 -1.70 13.19 5.77
CA MET A 120 -1.58 12.97 7.21
C MET A 120 -2.08 14.16 8.05
N ILE A 121 -2.39 13.89 9.33
CA ILE A 121 -2.85 14.86 10.33
C ILE A 121 -1.88 14.85 11.51
N MET A 122 -1.40 16.03 11.90
CA MET A 122 -0.56 16.18 13.10
C MET A 122 -1.37 15.86 14.35
N ILE A 123 -0.88 14.94 15.18
CA ILE A 123 -1.39 14.73 16.55
C ILE A 123 -0.29 15.11 17.54
N ASP A 124 0.88 14.48 17.40
CA ASP A 124 2.08 14.83 18.16
C ASP A 124 3.10 15.57 17.27
N LYS A 125 3.94 16.41 17.88
CA LYS A 125 5.02 17.16 17.20
C LYS A 125 6.22 16.25 16.89
N SER A 126 7.06 16.66 15.94
CA SER A 126 8.29 15.94 15.54
C SER A 126 9.24 15.63 16.70
N ASP A 127 9.35 16.49 17.72
CA ASP A 127 10.18 16.23 18.91
C ASP A 127 9.81 14.93 19.64
N VAL A 128 8.52 14.58 19.69
CA VAL A 128 8.05 13.33 20.30
C VAL A 128 8.56 12.14 19.49
N LEU A 129 8.46 12.23 18.16
CA LEU A 129 8.95 11.21 17.24
C LEU A 129 10.46 11.00 17.39
N ILE A 130 11.25 12.08 17.44
CA ILE A 130 12.71 12.01 17.63
C ILE A 130 13.05 11.25 18.92
N ASN A 131 12.41 11.61 20.03
CA ASN A 131 12.66 10.98 21.33
C ASN A 131 12.30 9.49 21.34
N GLU A 132 11.17 9.13 20.74
CA GLU A 132 10.74 7.74 20.66
C GLU A 132 11.65 6.89 19.75
N LEU A 133 12.12 7.45 18.63
CA LEU A 133 13.06 6.77 17.74
C LEU A 133 14.44 6.58 18.36
N ASN A 134 14.89 7.51 19.21
CA ASN A 134 16.11 7.33 19.99
C ASN A 134 16.00 6.13 20.94
N ARG A 135 14.85 5.96 21.63
CA ARG A 135 14.59 4.79 22.48
C ARG A 135 14.49 3.50 21.67
N ALA A 136 13.82 3.53 20.52
CA ALA A 136 13.74 2.39 19.61
C ALA A 136 15.14 1.93 19.14
N ARG A 137 16.05 2.88 18.93
CA ARG A 137 17.45 2.60 18.57
C ARG A 137 18.23 1.94 19.69
N GLU A 138 18.05 2.38 20.94
CA GLU A 138 18.72 1.78 22.11
C GLU A 138 18.38 0.30 22.26
N ILE A 139 17.14 -0.08 21.93
CA ILE A 139 16.72 -1.47 21.87
C ILE A 139 16.98 -2.11 20.52
N GLY A 140 17.76 -1.52 19.61
CA GLY A 140 18.13 -2.11 18.32
C GLY A 140 16.94 -2.47 17.41
N ALA A 141 15.84 -1.72 17.48
CA ALA A 141 14.71 -1.94 16.59
C ALA A 141 15.09 -1.64 15.12
N GLU A 142 14.53 -2.41 14.21
CA GLU A 142 14.74 -2.30 12.76
C GLU A 142 13.47 -1.83 12.04
N VAL A 143 12.30 -2.21 12.55
CA VAL A 143 11.00 -1.78 12.05
C VAL A 143 10.20 -1.24 13.23
N VAL A 144 9.63 -0.05 13.05
CA VAL A 144 8.92 0.66 14.10
C VAL A 144 7.48 0.93 13.65
N PHE A 145 6.53 0.67 14.55
CA PHE A 145 5.13 1.01 14.38
C PHE A 145 4.72 2.11 15.35
N THR A 146 3.74 2.92 14.96
CA THR A 146 3.01 3.81 15.87
C THR A 146 1.78 3.09 16.45
N PRO A 147 1.07 3.65 17.45
CA PRO A 147 -0.21 3.10 17.88
C PRO A 147 -1.19 3.00 16.71
N GLN A 148 -2.03 1.97 16.72
CA GLN A 148 -2.99 1.71 15.64
C GLN A 148 -3.87 2.94 15.33
N SER A 149 -3.91 3.34 14.06
CA SER A 149 -4.89 4.28 13.51
C SER A 149 -5.92 3.57 12.64
N ASP A 150 -6.73 4.35 11.92
CA ASP A 150 -7.65 3.82 10.93
C ASP A 150 -6.96 3.32 9.64
N TYR A 151 -5.69 3.68 9.41
CA TYR A 151 -4.97 3.34 8.17
C TYR A 151 -3.46 3.06 8.29
N HIS A 152 -2.89 3.09 9.50
CA HIS A 152 -1.54 2.57 9.76
C HIS A 152 -1.49 1.78 11.07
N SER A 153 -0.47 0.93 11.19
CA SER A 153 -0.33 -0.05 12.26
C SER A 153 -1.59 -0.91 12.43
N ILE A 154 -2.24 -1.24 11.31
CA ILE A 154 -3.51 -1.96 11.30
C ILE A 154 -3.30 -3.48 11.21
N PRO A 155 -4.07 -4.28 11.96
CA PRO A 155 -4.03 -5.72 11.76
C PRO A 155 -4.65 -6.10 10.41
N VAL A 156 -3.91 -6.89 9.66
CA VAL A 156 -4.32 -7.44 8.36
C VAL A 156 -4.19 -8.95 8.38
N TYR A 157 -5.13 -9.62 7.72
CA TYR A 157 -5.28 -11.07 7.72
C TYR A 157 -5.27 -11.62 6.30
N VAL A 158 -4.45 -12.64 6.05
CA VAL A 158 -4.67 -13.55 4.91
C VAL A 158 -5.68 -14.58 5.34
N CYS A 159 -6.72 -14.74 4.55
CA CYS A 159 -7.80 -15.65 4.88
C CYS A 159 -8.37 -16.34 3.65
N LYS A 160 -8.99 -17.50 3.87
CA LYS A 160 -9.82 -18.16 2.87
C LYS A 160 -11.27 -17.80 3.15
N LEU A 161 -11.89 -17.00 2.27
CA LEU A 161 -13.30 -16.65 2.39
C LEU A 161 -14.20 -17.88 2.27
N ARG A 162 -15.28 -17.91 3.05
CA ARG A 162 -16.35 -18.88 2.89
C ARG A 162 -17.19 -18.52 1.66
N SER A 163 -17.58 -19.53 0.88
CA SER A 163 -18.16 -19.39 -0.46
C SER A 163 -19.43 -18.52 -0.54
N PHE A 164 -20.25 -18.48 0.50
CA PHE A 164 -21.50 -17.70 0.54
C PHE A 164 -21.29 -16.19 0.79
N ILE A 165 -20.09 -15.77 1.23
CA ILE A 165 -19.82 -14.37 1.61
C ILE A 165 -19.15 -13.57 0.49
N LEU A 166 -18.67 -14.28 -0.53
CA LEU A 166 -18.41 -13.69 -1.85
C LEU A 166 -19.63 -12.94 -2.40
N ILE A 167 -20.85 -13.16 -1.90
CA ILE A 167 -22.03 -12.39 -2.28
C ILE A 167 -22.06 -11.04 -1.54
N GLY A 168 -21.71 -11.04 -0.24
CA GLY A 168 -21.80 -9.89 0.66
C GLY A 168 -20.67 -8.84 0.52
N LEU A 169 -19.48 -9.26 0.06
CA LEU A 169 -18.34 -8.35 -0.16
C LEU A 169 -18.57 -7.46 -1.40
N TYR A 170 -19.16 -8.01 -2.45
CA TYR A 170 -19.51 -7.26 -3.65
C TYR A 170 -20.83 -6.49 -3.49
N SER A 171 -21.69 -6.85 -2.52
CA SER A 171 -22.94 -6.14 -2.25
C SER A 171 -22.81 -4.86 -1.44
N ASN A 172 -21.68 -4.66 -0.76
CA ASN A 172 -21.36 -3.43 -0.04
C ASN A 172 -20.69 -2.37 -0.93
N ILE A 173 -20.46 -2.66 -2.21
CA ILE A 173 -20.22 -1.62 -3.21
C ILE A 173 -21.56 -0.91 -3.38
N LYS A 174 -21.69 0.28 -2.75
CA LYS A 174 -22.91 1.10 -2.59
C LYS A 174 -23.70 1.44 -3.88
N TYR A 175 -23.34 0.89 -5.03
CA TYR A 175 -23.80 1.35 -6.33
C TYR A 175 -24.75 0.44 -7.07
N HIS A 176 -25.13 -0.73 -6.54
CA HIS A 176 -26.37 -1.47 -6.83
C HIS A 176 -26.34 -2.78 -6.05
N LYS A 177 -27.50 -3.36 -5.72
CA LYS A 177 -27.52 -4.77 -5.26
C LYS A 177 -26.88 -5.61 -6.38
N PRO A 178 -25.77 -6.32 -6.12
CA PRO A 178 -25.06 -7.04 -7.17
C PRO A 178 -26.04 -8.04 -7.76
N LYS A 179 -26.14 -8.04 -9.09
CA LYS A 179 -26.95 -9.04 -9.78
C LYS A 179 -26.25 -10.39 -9.62
N ILE A 180 -27.03 -11.47 -9.66
CA ILE A 180 -26.48 -12.84 -9.63
C ILE A 180 -25.39 -13.01 -10.70
N ASP A 181 -25.59 -12.42 -11.88
CA ASP A 181 -24.63 -12.46 -12.98
C ASP A 181 -23.27 -11.84 -12.62
N ASP A 182 -23.25 -10.75 -11.84
CA ASP A 182 -22.00 -10.12 -11.43
C ASP A 182 -21.26 -10.99 -10.41
N ILE A 183 -21.98 -11.67 -9.53
CA ILE A 183 -21.41 -12.63 -8.57
C ILE A 183 -20.83 -13.82 -9.33
N LEU A 184 -21.57 -14.38 -10.29
CA LEU A 184 -21.11 -15.50 -11.12
C LEU A 184 -19.89 -15.10 -11.95
N TYR A 185 -19.90 -13.90 -12.51
CA TYR A 185 -18.77 -13.34 -13.24
C TYR A 185 -17.54 -13.18 -12.34
N MET A 186 -17.69 -12.60 -11.15
CA MET A 186 -16.58 -12.47 -10.20
C MET A 186 -16.05 -13.84 -9.75
N ARG A 187 -16.92 -14.83 -9.59
CA ARG A 187 -16.50 -16.21 -9.32
C ARG A 187 -15.72 -16.81 -10.50
N HIS A 188 -16.13 -16.53 -11.74
CA HIS A 188 -15.39 -16.94 -12.93
C HIS A 188 -13.99 -16.31 -12.95
N ILE A 189 -13.88 -14.98 -12.79
CA ILE A 189 -12.60 -14.26 -12.75
C ILE A 189 -11.68 -14.79 -11.65
N ARG A 190 -12.20 -15.03 -10.44
CA ARG A 190 -11.39 -15.60 -9.35
C ARG A 190 -10.84 -16.98 -9.67
N ARG A 191 -11.61 -17.84 -10.35
CA ARG A 191 -11.11 -19.14 -10.81
C ARG A 191 -10.05 -18.97 -11.90
N LYS A 192 -10.34 -18.14 -12.91
CA LYS A 192 -9.43 -17.84 -14.03
C LYS A 192 -8.07 -17.36 -13.53
N LEU A 193 -8.08 -16.43 -12.58
CA LEU A 193 -6.88 -15.83 -11.98
C LEU A 193 -6.36 -16.59 -10.74
N LYS A 194 -6.87 -17.79 -10.45
CA LYS A 194 -6.43 -18.66 -9.34
C LYS A 194 -6.43 -17.96 -7.96
N ILE A 195 -7.34 -17.02 -7.72
CA ILE A 195 -7.51 -16.30 -6.45
C ILE A 195 -8.16 -17.24 -5.41
N LYS A 196 -7.37 -17.68 -4.43
CA LYS A 196 -7.80 -18.59 -3.35
C LYS A 196 -7.93 -17.90 -1.99
N TYR A 197 -7.13 -16.88 -1.77
CA TYR A 197 -7.02 -16.15 -0.53
C TYR A 197 -7.44 -14.70 -0.72
N ASP A 198 -7.93 -14.08 0.35
CA ASP A 198 -8.33 -12.69 0.43
C ASP A 198 -7.58 -12.01 1.57
N ILE A 199 -7.32 -10.73 1.39
CA ILE A 199 -6.75 -9.85 2.39
C ILE A 199 -7.87 -9.05 3.04
N VAL A 200 -7.96 -9.12 4.37
CA VAL A 200 -8.92 -8.31 5.13
C VAL A 200 -8.19 -7.62 6.27
N GLY A 201 -8.47 -6.34 6.48
CA GLY A 201 -7.90 -5.56 7.58
C GLY A 201 -8.93 -4.69 8.27
N ASP A 202 -8.58 -4.20 9.46
CA ASP A 202 -9.37 -3.23 10.23
C ASP A 202 -9.26 -1.79 9.66
N ILE A 203 -9.27 -1.64 8.33
CA ILE A 203 -9.18 -0.32 7.67
C ILE A 203 -10.45 0.49 7.95
N GLY A 204 -10.33 1.60 8.68
CA GLY A 204 -11.44 2.50 9.05
C GLY A 204 -12.58 1.81 9.80
N ARG A 205 -12.35 0.64 10.40
CA ARG A 205 -13.37 -0.17 11.07
C ARG A 205 -12.78 -0.84 12.29
N LYS A 206 -13.25 -0.48 13.48
CA LYS A 206 -12.91 -1.17 14.72
C LYS A 206 -13.68 -2.50 14.82
N ASN A 207 -13.03 -3.52 15.38
CA ASN A 207 -13.60 -4.83 15.67
C ASN A 207 -13.99 -5.68 14.44
N ILE A 208 -13.41 -5.44 13.25
CA ILE A 208 -13.56 -6.36 12.12
C ILE A 208 -13.05 -7.74 12.52
N GLU A 209 -12.02 -7.81 13.38
CA GLU A 209 -11.53 -9.07 13.93
C GLU A 209 -12.64 -9.93 14.55
N ARG A 210 -13.65 -9.37 15.22
CA ARG A 210 -14.74 -10.21 15.77
C ARG A 210 -15.63 -10.79 14.66
N LYS A 211 -15.89 -10.01 13.61
CA LYS A 211 -16.72 -10.39 12.45
C LYS A 211 -16.00 -11.37 11.51
N MET A 212 -14.72 -11.09 11.23
CA MET A 212 -13.60 -12.04 11.25
C MET A 212 -13.94 -13.53 11.16
N LYS A 213 -14.06 -14.10 12.36
CA LYS A 213 -14.15 -15.54 12.63
C LYS A 213 -15.36 -16.19 11.95
N LEU A 214 -16.41 -15.42 11.66
CA LEU A 214 -17.62 -15.93 11.01
C LEU A 214 -17.47 -16.01 9.49
N ILE A 215 -16.59 -15.17 8.92
CA ILE A 215 -16.56 -14.90 7.48
C ILE A 215 -15.41 -15.62 6.78
N CYS A 216 -14.30 -15.80 7.46
CA CYS A 216 -13.10 -16.34 6.84
C CYS A 216 -12.34 -17.29 7.77
N ASN A 217 -11.68 -18.27 7.15
CA ASN A 217 -10.69 -19.08 7.85
C ASN A 217 -9.36 -18.33 7.78
N ARG A 218 -8.93 -17.77 8.91
CA ARG A 218 -7.67 -17.03 9.00
C ARG A 218 -6.50 -17.97 8.88
N LEU A 219 -5.50 -17.55 8.11
CA LEU A 219 -4.28 -18.30 7.92
C LEU A 219 -3.10 -17.57 8.56
N TYR A 220 -3.02 -16.25 8.34
CA TYR A 220 -1.92 -15.42 8.83
C TYR A 220 -2.45 -14.07 9.33
N LYS A 221 -1.71 -13.47 10.26
CA LYS A 221 -1.99 -12.14 10.84
C LYS A 221 -0.70 -11.33 10.85
N ILE A 222 -0.74 -10.15 10.26
CA ILE A 222 0.36 -9.18 10.28
C ILE A 222 -0.15 -7.84 10.80
N ILE A 223 0.78 -6.98 11.22
CA ILE A 223 0.53 -5.55 11.38
C ILE A 223 1.05 -4.86 10.12
N ASN A 224 0.18 -4.11 9.44
CA ASN A 224 0.54 -3.35 8.25
C ASN A 224 0.76 -1.88 8.62
N GLY A 225 1.91 -1.34 8.23
CA GLY A 225 2.27 0.07 8.43
C GLY A 225 1.46 1.04 7.57
N GLY A 226 0.85 0.60 6.46
CA GLY A 226 -0.09 1.39 5.68
C GLY A 226 0.43 2.79 5.32
N SER A 227 -0.24 3.85 5.80
CA SER A 227 0.13 5.24 5.49
C SER A 227 1.38 5.78 6.20
N PHE A 228 1.94 5.04 7.16
CA PHE A 228 3.09 5.49 7.94
C PHE A 228 3.99 4.31 8.32
N MET A 229 5.13 4.21 7.64
CA MET A 229 6.10 3.11 7.80
C MET A 229 7.43 3.67 8.30
N ILE A 230 8.05 3.01 9.28
CA ILE A 230 9.33 3.45 9.85
C ILE A 230 10.32 2.30 9.85
N PHE A 231 11.49 2.55 9.26
CA PHE A 231 12.55 1.57 9.10
C PHE A 231 13.88 2.14 9.57
N SER A 232 14.72 1.31 10.18
CA SER A 232 16.13 1.68 10.37
C SER A 232 16.84 1.68 9.02
N LYS A 233 17.86 2.51 8.87
CA LYS A 233 18.70 2.50 7.66
C LYS A 233 19.27 1.10 7.38
N ASN A 234 19.71 0.39 8.42
CA ASN A 234 20.32 -0.93 8.26
C ASN A 234 19.33 -1.94 7.70
N PHE A 235 18.06 -1.87 8.13
CA PHE A 235 16.99 -2.67 7.56
C PHE A 235 16.85 -2.41 6.06
N VAL A 236 16.74 -1.14 5.64
CA VAL A 236 16.60 -0.79 4.22
C VAL A 236 17.85 -1.20 3.42
N LYS A 237 19.07 -0.98 3.94
CA LYS A 237 20.32 -1.39 3.27
C LYS A 237 20.40 -2.91 3.06
N LYS A 238 19.91 -3.71 4.02
CA LYS A 238 19.94 -5.18 3.95
C LYS A 238 19.06 -5.72 2.80
N PHE A 239 17.91 -5.10 2.56
CA PHE A 239 16.94 -5.56 1.53
C PHE A 239 17.07 -4.84 0.20
N GLY A 240 17.81 -3.72 0.19
CA GLY A 240 17.88 -2.83 -0.95
C GLY A 240 16.76 -1.79 -0.93
N PRO A 241 16.95 -0.69 -1.67
CA PRO A 241 15.97 0.40 -1.73
C PRO A 241 14.71 0.05 -2.54
N GLU A 242 14.70 -1.07 -3.29
CA GLU A 242 13.54 -1.67 -3.94
C GLU A 242 12.66 -2.45 -2.94
N LEU A 243 12.31 -1.80 -1.83
CA LEU A 243 11.62 -2.43 -0.71
C LEU A 243 10.19 -2.82 -1.08
N LEU A 244 9.48 -2.00 -1.86
CA LEU A 244 8.13 -2.27 -2.35
C LEU A 244 8.14 -2.84 -3.77
N ASP A 245 7.28 -3.81 -4.04
CA ASP A 245 7.15 -4.45 -5.35
C ASP A 245 6.32 -3.57 -6.30
N GLU A 246 7.00 -2.96 -7.28
CA GLU A 246 6.42 -2.03 -8.26
C GLU A 246 5.42 -2.69 -9.22
N THR A 247 5.30 -4.02 -9.21
CA THR A 247 4.27 -4.74 -9.99
C THR A 247 2.87 -4.45 -9.43
N TYR A 248 2.75 -4.15 -8.14
CA TYR A 248 1.50 -3.65 -7.57
C TYR A 248 1.25 -2.22 -8.03
N ILE A 249 -0.03 -1.92 -8.30
CA ILE A 249 -0.45 -0.59 -8.75
C ILE A 249 -1.26 0.04 -7.62
N ASN A 250 -0.61 0.78 -6.72
CA ASN A 250 -1.24 1.57 -5.65
C ASN A 250 -2.22 0.80 -4.74
N THR A 251 -1.92 -0.46 -4.42
CA THR A 251 -2.68 -1.32 -3.49
C THR A 251 -1.87 -2.60 -3.25
N TYR A 252 -1.95 -3.17 -2.05
CA TYR A 252 -1.32 -4.45 -1.62
C TYR A 252 0.22 -4.48 -1.62
N ASP A 253 0.90 -3.44 -2.09
CA ASP A 253 2.36 -3.31 -2.02
C ASP A 253 2.88 -3.27 -0.59
N ASP A 254 2.18 -2.55 0.29
CA ASP A 254 2.42 -2.49 1.73
C ASP A 254 2.11 -3.85 2.41
N VAL A 255 0.99 -4.47 2.06
CA VAL A 255 0.60 -5.80 2.56
C VAL A 255 1.67 -6.83 2.21
N ASP A 256 2.11 -6.88 0.96
CA ASP A 256 3.18 -7.76 0.50
C ASP A 256 4.49 -7.54 1.26
N LEU A 257 4.90 -6.28 1.44
CA LEU A 257 6.06 -5.92 2.24
C LEU A 257 5.94 -6.45 3.67
N TYR A 258 4.83 -6.17 4.36
CA TYR A 258 4.69 -6.59 5.74
C TYR A 258 4.51 -8.11 5.89
N PHE A 259 3.97 -8.80 4.89
CA PHE A 259 4.02 -10.27 4.85
C PHE A 259 5.46 -10.79 4.85
N ARG A 260 6.32 -10.24 3.98
CA ARG A 260 7.75 -10.59 3.94
C ARG A 260 8.45 -10.22 5.25
N ILE A 261 8.17 -9.05 5.81
CA ILE A 261 8.73 -8.61 7.10
C ILE A 261 8.43 -9.63 8.21
N PHE A 262 7.18 -10.03 8.37
CA PHE A 262 6.79 -10.90 9.49
C PHE A 262 7.17 -12.38 9.29
N TYR A 263 7.16 -12.89 8.06
CA TYR A 263 7.28 -14.33 7.81
C TYR A 263 8.56 -14.78 7.09
N GLU A 264 9.29 -13.87 6.46
CA GLU A 264 10.57 -14.19 5.80
C GLU A 264 11.75 -13.55 6.53
N ILE A 265 11.61 -12.27 6.89
CA ILE A 265 12.71 -11.46 7.41
C ILE A 265 12.84 -11.58 8.92
N ASN A 266 11.71 -11.47 9.63
CA ASN A 266 11.60 -11.47 11.09
C ASN A 266 12.58 -10.49 11.78
N PRO A 267 12.49 -9.18 11.49
CA PRO A 267 13.39 -8.18 12.07
C PRO A 267 13.01 -7.86 13.51
N ARG A 268 13.84 -7.08 14.22
CA ARG A 268 13.46 -6.58 15.54
C ARG A 268 12.40 -5.47 15.42
N ILE A 269 11.19 -5.77 15.88
CA ILE A 269 10.03 -4.86 15.79
C ILE A 269 9.76 -4.20 17.14
N THR A 270 9.37 -2.93 17.14
CA THR A 270 8.80 -2.25 18.31
C THR A 270 7.63 -1.33 17.95
N ILE A 271 6.84 -0.96 18.96
CA ILE A 271 5.79 0.07 18.85
C ILE A 271 6.23 1.26 19.70
N ILE A 272 6.27 2.45 19.12
CA ILE A 272 6.57 3.70 19.81
C ILE A 272 5.30 4.44 20.22
N ASN A 273 5.43 5.35 21.18
CA ASN A 273 4.34 6.22 21.64
C ASN A 273 4.33 7.58 20.91
N TYR A 274 4.37 7.54 19.58
CA TYR A 274 4.17 8.72 18.72
C TYR A 274 2.85 8.56 17.96
N ARG A 275 1.98 9.57 18.02
CA ARG A 275 0.68 9.56 17.34
C ARG A 275 0.68 10.50 16.15
N ILE A 276 0.08 10.00 15.06
CA ILE A 276 -0.21 10.74 13.84
C ILE A 276 -1.57 10.25 13.32
N GLY A 277 -2.33 11.13 12.66
CA GLY A 277 -3.60 10.79 12.04
C GLY A 277 -3.52 10.77 10.51
N ASP A 278 -4.59 10.37 9.86
CA ASP A 278 -4.68 10.19 8.42
C ASP A 278 -6.07 10.55 7.88
N ILE A 279 -6.13 11.15 6.69
CA ILE A 279 -7.40 11.58 6.05
C ILE A 279 -8.05 10.44 5.23
N ILE A 280 -7.31 9.35 4.98
CA ILE A 280 -7.66 8.18 4.17
C ILE A 280 -8.09 8.56 2.75
N ARG A 281 -7.28 8.16 1.76
CA ARG A 281 -7.55 8.38 0.32
C ARG A 281 -7.78 9.87 0.00
N GLY A 282 -7.03 10.78 0.62
CA GLY A 282 -7.01 12.20 0.25
C GLY A 282 -6.44 12.41 -1.15
N SER A 283 -5.44 11.60 -1.53
CA SER A 283 -4.63 11.80 -2.74
C SER A 283 -4.86 10.77 -3.86
N LEU A 284 -5.72 9.77 -3.66
CA LEU A 284 -6.02 8.70 -4.64
C LEU A 284 -7.47 8.77 -5.15
N ASP A 285 -7.70 8.33 -6.39
CA ASP A 285 -9.05 8.29 -6.98
C ASP A 285 -9.97 7.38 -6.13
N ARG A 286 -11.12 7.94 -5.73
CA ARG A 286 -12.13 7.28 -4.90
C ARG A 286 -13.15 6.51 -5.75
N ASN A 287 -12.99 6.48 -7.07
CA ASN A 287 -13.90 5.80 -7.96
C ASN A 287 -13.90 4.28 -7.67
N PRO A 288 -15.07 3.68 -7.43
CA PRO A 288 -15.18 2.28 -7.05
C PRO A 288 -14.80 1.31 -8.18
N ILE A 289 -15.01 1.69 -9.46
CA ILE A 289 -14.66 0.84 -10.60
C ILE A 289 -13.15 0.73 -10.75
N ILE A 290 -12.44 1.86 -10.66
CA ILE A 290 -10.97 1.89 -10.69
C ILE A 290 -10.41 1.11 -9.48
N SER A 291 -10.96 1.35 -8.29
CA SER A 291 -10.56 0.62 -7.08
C SER A 291 -10.74 -0.89 -7.25
N LEU A 292 -11.88 -1.33 -7.80
CA LEU A 292 -12.17 -2.75 -7.97
C LEU A 292 -11.25 -3.42 -8.98
N LYS A 293 -10.95 -2.79 -10.12
CA LYS A 293 -9.97 -3.31 -11.09
C LYS A 293 -8.62 -3.52 -10.42
N ARG A 294 -8.15 -2.48 -9.73
CA ARG A 294 -6.88 -2.44 -9.01
C ARG A 294 -6.79 -3.52 -7.93
N ASP A 295 -7.84 -3.67 -7.12
CA ASP A 295 -7.89 -4.66 -6.05
C ASP A 295 -7.93 -6.10 -6.59
N ILE A 296 -8.64 -6.36 -7.70
CA ILE A 296 -8.70 -7.71 -8.31
C ILE A 296 -7.33 -8.13 -8.85
N ILE A 297 -6.67 -7.28 -9.63
CA ILE A 297 -5.37 -7.61 -10.22
C ILE A 297 -4.29 -7.76 -9.16
N ALA A 298 -4.30 -6.90 -8.14
CA ALA A 298 -3.35 -6.95 -7.04
C ALA A 298 -3.57 -8.18 -6.17
N LEU A 299 -4.83 -8.52 -5.88
CA LEU A 299 -5.15 -9.73 -5.13
C LEU A 299 -4.76 -11.00 -5.90
N ALA A 300 -4.92 -11.01 -7.23
CA ALA A 300 -4.44 -12.08 -8.08
C ALA A 300 -2.92 -12.24 -8.00
N TYR A 301 -2.18 -11.12 -8.09
CA TYR A 301 -0.72 -11.14 -8.02
C TYR A 301 -0.23 -11.56 -6.63
N PHE A 302 -0.84 -11.04 -5.57
CA PHE A 302 -0.58 -11.48 -4.20
C PHE A 302 -0.79 -12.98 -4.06
N ASN A 303 -1.90 -13.53 -4.56
CA ASN A 303 -2.16 -14.98 -4.53
C ASN A 303 -1.11 -15.79 -5.29
N TYR A 304 -0.63 -15.28 -6.42
CA TYR A 304 0.46 -15.89 -7.17
C TYR A 304 1.76 -15.89 -6.36
N LYS A 305 2.15 -14.76 -5.75
CA LYS A 305 3.35 -14.71 -4.90
C LYS A 305 3.21 -15.61 -3.67
N PHE A 306 2.06 -15.53 -3.03
CA PHE A 306 1.77 -16.28 -1.82
C PHE A 306 1.80 -17.80 -2.03
N GLN A 307 1.38 -18.29 -3.21
CA GLN A 307 1.41 -19.72 -3.50
C GLN A 307 2.79 -20.24 -3.94
N ASN A 308 3.64 -19.37 -4.48
CA ASN A 308 4.90 -19.79 -5.12
C ASN A 308 6.16 -19.38 -4.33
N TYR A 309 6.10 -18.34 -3.49
CA TYR A 309 7.28 -17.73 -2.87
C TYR A 309 7.12 -17.49 -1.36
N LEU A 310 5.92 -17.12 -0.89
CA LEU A 310 5.70 -16.69 0.50
C LEU A 310 5.12 -17.78 1.43
N LYS A 311 5.05 -19.04 0.98
CA LYS A 311 4.45 -20.17 1.73
C LYS A 311 5.49 -21.20 2.17
#